data_AF-A0A7Z0TNL1-F1
#
_entry.id   AF-A0A7Z0TNL1-F1
#
_cell.length_a   1.000
_cell.length_b   1.000
_cell.length_c   1.000
_cell.angle_alpha   90.00
_cell.angle_beta   90.00
_cell.angle_gamma   90.00
#
_symmetry.space_group_name_H-M   'P 1'
#
loop_
_entity.id
_entity.type
_entity.pdbx_description
1 polymer ?
#
loop_
_entity_poly.entity_id
_entity_poly.type
_entity_poly.pdbx_seq_one_letter_code
_entity_poly.pdbx_strand_id
1 'polypeptide(L)'
;MKDLVKVSGKGLALSGKKGTALISAVLTQAHRPLTVAGNCRNELRDTLRPVNDVNLHRGYLPNATFNHRRMLPRAALVNATHAALLPVAYPNIIDTPSITRPFAIQMISALFRTMGKPKDTDSAALLNDCVEMFAPGSDAIGEATGLWKPVRNHPVILALAVTSLQRTKVFTSQAELRSAMQDARKRVLWLAEDAKRWLELLRNSDRVLFEHDRPAWDLAYRNVGADVVTAMQDSDEAGDDEDDENEPASPRWLALEAMRLTRGGD
;
A
#
# COMPACT_ATOMS: atom_id res chain seq x y z
N MET A 1 -47.70 4.83 34.62
CA MET A 1 -48.21 4.42 33.29
C MET A 1 -47.36 5.15 32.26
N LYS A 2 -46.25 4.53 31.81
CA LYS A 2 -46.10 3.83 30.52
C LYS A 2 -46.37 4.72 29.29
N ASP A 3 -45.40 5.57 28.97
CA ASP A 3 -45.15 5.99 27.58
C ASP A 3 -43.93 5.23 27.05
N LEU A 4 -44.23 4.06 26.50
CA LEU A 4 -43.31 3.29 25.66
C LEU A 4 -43.21 4.03 24.33
N VAL A 5 -42.12 4.77 24.15
CA VAL A 5 -41.69 5.27 22.84
C VAL A 5 -41.48 4.06 21.94
N LYS A 6 -42.41 3.85 21.00
CA LYS A 6 -42.25 2.91 19.88
C LYS A 6 -41.11 3.40 19.00
N VAL A 7 -39.90 2.93 19.25
CA VAL A 7 -38.80 3.04 18.30
C VAL A 7 -39.15 2.13 17.12
N SER A 8 -39.65 2.73 16.05
CA SER A 8 -39.92 2.06 14.78
C SER A 8 -38.61 1.56 14.21
N GLY A 9 -38.35 0.25 14.38
CA GLY A 9 -37.27 -0.47 13.73
C GLY A 9 -37.49 -0.53 12.23
N LYS A 10 -37.14 0.52 11.50
CA LYS A 10 -36.78 0.38 10.08
C LYS A 10 -35.50 -0.43 10.03
N GLY A 11 -35.65 -1.74 9.94
CA GLY A 11 -34.53 -2.66 9.76
C GLY A 11 -33.65 -2.18 8.63
N LEU A 12 -32.36 -1.98 8.91
CA LEU A 12 -31.36 -1.71 7.89
C LEU A 12 -31.46 -2.79 6.82
N ALA A 13 -32.01 -2.43 5.66
CA ALA A 13 -32.09 -3.34 4.54
C ALA A 13 -30.66 -3.63 4.06
N LEU A 14 -30.09 -4.75 4.51
CA LEU A 14 -28.78 -5.26 4.10
C LEU A 14 -28.81 -5.57 2.59
N SER A 15 -28.59 -4.56 1.75
CA SER A 15 -28.45 -4.76 0.31
C SER A 15 -27.06 -5.31 0.01
N GLY A 16 -26.89 -6.63 0.18
CA GLY A 16 -25.59 -7.28 -0.03
C GLY A 16 -24.99 -7.09 -1.43
N LYS A 17 -25.81 -6.81 -2.45
CA LYS A 17 -25.33 -6.49 -3.81
C LYS A 17 -24.53 -5.18 -3.86
N LYS A 18 -24.93 -4.18 -3.06
CA LYS A 18 -24.20 -2.91 -2.95
C LYS A 18 -22.86 -3.10 -2.24
N GLY A 19 -22.85 -3.90 -1.16
CA GLY A 19 -21.64 -4.22 -0.42
C GLY A 19 -20.59 -4.98 -1.23
N THR A 20 -21.00 -6.00 -1.99
CA THR A 20 -20.07 -6.73 -2.88
C THR A 20 -19.52 -5.84 -3.99
N ALA A 21 -20.36 -5.01 -4.61
CA ALA A 21 -19.91 -4.07 -5.63
C ALA A 21 -18.91 -3.04 -5.08
N LEU A 22 -19.14 -2.56 -3.85
CA LEU A 22 -18.24 -1.64 -3.16
C LEU A 22 -16.88 -2.29 -2.85
N ILE A 23 -16.87 -3.51 -2.33
CA ILE A 23 -15.64 -4.28 -2.09
C ILE A 23 -14.87 -4.46 -3.40
N SER A 24 -15.56 -4.87 -4.47
CA SER A 24 -14.95 -5.02 -5.80
C SER A 24 -14.37 -3.71 -6.31
N ALA A 25 -15.10 -2.60 -6.22
CA ALA A 25 -14.61 -1.29 -6.67
C ALA A 25 -13.33 -0.85 -5.95
N VAL A 26 -13.30 -0.97 -4.60
CA VAL A 26 -12.12 -0.66 -3.78
C VAL A 26 -10.94 -1.55 -4.17
N LEU A 27 -11.15 -2.85 -4.32
CA LEU A 27 -10.08 -3.79 -4.68
C LEU A 27 -9.63 -3.63 -6.13
N THR A 28 -10.50 -3.24 -7.07
CA THR A 28 -10.12 -2.94 -8.45
C THR A 28 -9.15 -1.76 -8.51
N GLN A 29 -9.39 -0.70 -7.73
CA GLN A 29 -8.47 0.44 -7.66
C GLN A 29 -7.12 0.05 -7.06
N ALA A 30 -7.11 -0.82 -6.05
CA ALA A 30 -5.88 -1.30 -5.41
C ALA A 30 -5.20 -2.48 -6.15
N HIS A 31 -5.84 -3.07 -7.15
CA HIS A 31 -5.40 -4.34 -7.75
C HIS A 31 -4.02 -4.22 -8.40
N ARG A 32 -3.79 -3.14 -9.15
CA ARG A 32 -2.53 -2.92 -9.87
C ARG A 32 -1.36 -2.72 -8.88
N PRO A 33 -1.42 -1.79 -7.91
CA PRO A 33 -0.35 -1.66 -6.90
C PRO A 33 -0.05 -2.96 -6.15
N LEU A 34 -1.08 -3.68 -5.70
CA LEU A 34 -0.90 -4.94 -4.97
C LEU A 34 -0.21 -6.02 -5.82
N THR A 35 -0.55 -6.10 -7.11
CA THR A 35 0.05 -7.06 -8.05
C THR A 35 1.49 -6.70 -8.38
N VAL A 36 1.78 -5.41 -8.68
CA VAL A 36 3.13 -4.94 -8.99
C VAL A 36 4.07 -5.18 -7.80
N ALA A 37 3.67 -4.80 -6.58
CA ALA A 37 4.45 -5.06 -5.38
C ALA A 37 4.66 -6.56 -5.11
N GLY A 38 3.65 -7.40 -5.38
CA GLY A 38 3.79 -8.85 -5.28
C GLY A 38 4.84 -9.41 -6.25
N ASN A 39 4.96 -8.82 -7.44
CA ASN A 39 6.00 -9.20 -8.41
C ASN A 39 7.39 -8.72 -7.95
N CYS A 40 7.50 -7.53 -7.36
CA CYS A 40 8.76 -7.04 -6.77
C CYS A 40 9.32 -8.03 -5.76
N ARG A 41 8.48 -8.56 -4.86
CA ARG A 41 8.87 -9.59 -3.90
C ARG A 41 9.47 -10.82 -4.55
N ASN A 42 8.79 -11.36 -5.57
CA ASN A 42 9.25 -12.57 -6.27
C ASN A 42 10.59 -12.32 -6.97
N GLU A 43 10.75 -11.15 -7.59
CA GLU A 43 12.00 -10.78 -8.25
C GLU A 43 13.16 -10.60 -7.29
N LEU A 44 12.94 -9.93 -6.16
CA LEU A 44 13.94 -9.76 -5.11
C LEU A 44 14.43 -11.11 -4.57
N ARG A 45 13.52 -12.09 -4.43
CA ARG A 45 13.86 -13.42 -3.91
C ARG A 45 14.55 -14.29 -4.96
N ASP A 46 14.05 -14.30 -6.19
CA ASP A 46 14.33 -15.38 -7.14
C ASP A 46 15.19 -14.95 -8.33
N THR A 47 15.31 -13.64 -8.61
CA THR A 47 15.90 -13.17 -9.89
C THR A 47 16.98 -12.12 -9.72
N LEU A 48 16.77 -11.14 -8.84
CA LEU A 48 17.66 -9.98 -8.72
C LEU A 48 18.92 -10.34 -7.93
N ARG A 49 20.01 -9.69 -8.28
CA ARG A 49 21.33 -9.95 -7.68
C ARG A 49 21.64 -8.89 -6.64
N PRO A 50 22.21 -9.24 -5.48
CA PRO A 50 22.50 -8.24 -4.46
C PRO A 50 23.55 -7.24 -4.95
N VAL A 51 23.29 -5.95 -4.69
CA VAL A 51 24.21 -4.83 -4.83
C VAL A 51 24.06 -3.98 -3.57
N ASN A 52 25.13 -3.91 -2.78
CA ASN A 52 25.15 -3.27 -1.46
C ASN A 52 25.50 -1.77 -1.60
N ASP A 53 24.89 -0.93 -0.77
CA ASP A 53 25.09 0.52 -0.69
C ASP A 53 26.39 0.92 0.02
N VAL A 54 26.86 0.12 0.99
CA VAL A 54 28.05 0.40 1.82
C VAL A 54 29.34 0.46 1.00
N ASN A 55 29.33 -0.11 -0.21
CA ASN A 55 30.54 -0.41 -0.96
C ASN A 55 30.23 -0.45 -2.46
N LEU A 56 30.15 0.73 -3.10
CA LEU A 56 29.99 0.91 -4.56
C LEU A 56 31.25 0.45 -5.33
N HIS A 57 31.67 -0.79 -5.11
CA HIS A 57 32.87 -1.37 -5.71
C HIS A 57 32.59 -1.84 -7.13
N ARG A 58 33.58 -1.67 -8.01
CA ARG A 58 33.56 -2.16 -9.38
C ARG A 58 33.21 -3.66 -9.50
N GLY A 59 33.48 -4.46 -8.47
CA GLY A 59 33.11 -5.87 -8.41
C GLY A 59 31.60 -6.13 -8.54
N TYR A 60 30.76 -5.16 -8.20
CA TYR A 60 29.31 -5.26 -8.38
C TYR A 60 28.83 -4.91 -9.79
N LEU A 61 29.69 -4.37 -10.66
CA LEU A 61 29.28 -3.89 -11.99
C LEU A 61 28.48 -4.94 -12.79
N PRO A 62 28.87 -6.23 -12.87
CA PRO A 62 28.06 -7.23 -13.59
C PRO A 62 26.65 -7.42 -13.02
N ASN A 63 26.49 -7.37 -11.69
CA ASN A 63 25.20 -7.49 -11.03
C ASN A 63 24.36 -6.23 -11.22
N ALA A 64 25.00 -5.06 -11.07
CA ALA A 64 24.38 -3.77 -11.28
C ALA A 64 23.87 -3.64 -12.73
N THR A 65 24.67 -4.01 -13.73
CA THR A 65 24.26 -3.96 -15.14
C THR A 65 23.08 -4.90 -15.40
N PHE A 66 23.11 -6.11 -14.83
CA PHE A 66 22.01 -7.07 -14.95
C PHE A 66 20.71 -6.53 -14.35
N ASN A 67 20.76 -6.05 -13.11
CA ASN A 67 19.61 -5.50 -12.41
C ASN A 67 19.07 -4.25 -13.11
N HIS A 68 19.94 -3.29 -13.40
CA HIS A 68 19.59 -2.00 -14.00
C HIS A 68 18.84 -2.18 -15.32
N ARG A 69 19.37 -2.98 -16.24
CA ARG A 69 18.73 -3.28 -17.52
C ARG A 69 17.32 -3.87 -17.36
N ARG A 70 17.10 -4.69 -16.34
CA ARG A 70 15.82 -5.36 -16.08
C ARG A 70 14.82 -4.48 -15.33
N MET A 71 15.34 -3.62 -14.46
CA MET A 71 14.54 -2.87 -13.50
C MET A 71 14.20 -1.47 -14.03
N LEU A 72 15.16 -0.76 -14.61
CA LEU A 72 14.99 0.64 -15.02
C LEU A 72 13.73 0.91 -15.84
N PRO A 73 13.34 0.10 -16.86
CA PRO A 73 12.14 0.36 -17.64
C PRO A 73 10.82 0.33 -16.85
N ARG A 74 10.85 -0.14 -15.60
CA ARG A 74 9.67 -0.26 -14.72
C ARG A 74 9.76 0.62 -13.48
N ALA A 75 10.82 1.43 -13.34
CA ALA A 75 11.06 2.23 -12.15
C ALA A 75 9.87 3.14 -11.83
N ALA A 76 9.33 3.87 -12.82
CA ALA A 76 8.17 4.73 -12.65
C ALA A 76 6.92 3.99 -12.14
N LEU A 77 6.65 2.81 -12.69
CA LEU A 77 5.53 1.97 -12.27
C LEU A 77 5.69 1.48 -10.82
N VAL A 78 6.88 1.05 -10.43
CA VAL A 78 7.16 0.57 -9.07
C VAL A 78 7.15 1.73 -8.08
N ASN A 79 7.69 2.90 -8.45
CA ASN A 79 7.62 4.12 -7.64
C ASN A 79 6.17 4.55 -7.38
N ALA A 80 5.36 4.64 -8.43
CA ALA A 80 3.93 4.94 -8.30
C ALA A 80 3.19 3.89 -7.44
N THR A 81 3.59 2.62 -7.53
CA THR A 81 3.04 1.54 -6.71
C THR A 81 3.39 1.72 -5.23
N HIS A 82 4.65 2.00 -4.92
CA HIS A 82 5.11 2.27 -3.55
C HIS A 82 4.34 3.46 -2.97
N ALA A 83 4.29 4.59 -3.70
CA ALA A 83 3.54 5.79 -3.31
C ALA A 83 2.05 5.51 -3.08
N ALA A 84 1.41 4.68 -3.91
CA ALA A 84 0.00 4.32 -3.75
C ALA A 84 -0.26 3.40 -2.54
N LEU A 85 0.72 2.58 -2.12
CA LEU A 85 0.57 1.67 -0.98
C LEU A 85 0.91 2.33 0.36
N LEU A 86 1.75 3.37 0.38
CA LEU A 86 2.13 4.09 1.59
C LEU A 86 0.93 4.60 2.41
N PRO A 87 -0.07 5.31 1.82
CA PRO A 87 -1.26 5.76 2.56
C PRO A 87 -2.07 4.60 3.16
N VAL A 88 -2.09 3.45 2.47
CA VAL A 88 -2.80 2.24 2.94
C VAL A 88 -2.07 1.59 4.12
N ALA A 89 -0.73 1.55 4.09
CA ALA A 89 0.12 0.97 5.12
C ALA A 89 0.24 1.87 6.37
N TYR A 90 0.25 3.18 6.16
CA TYR A 90 0.48 4.23 7.16
C TYR A 90 -0.60 5.33 7.16
N PRO A 91 -1.87 4.99 7.37
CA PRO A 91 -2.99 5.95 7.25
C PRO A 91 -3.02 7.06 8.32
N ASN A 92 -2.15 7.03 9.32
CA ASN A 92 -2.05 8.09 10.34
C ASN A 92 -0.91 9.08 10.06
N ILE A 93 -0.02 8.76 9.11
CA ILE A 93 1.09 9.64 8.72
C ILE A 93 0.66 10.49 7.53
N ILE A 94 -0.21 9.94 6.68
CA ILE A 94 -0.73 10.58 5.48
C ILE A 94 -2.22 10.75 5.68
N ASP A 95 -2.77 11.94 5.37
CA ASP A 95 -4.21 12.14 5.39
C ASP A 95 -4.88 11.15 4.42
N THR A 96 -5.68 10.23 4.95
CA THR A 96 -6.24 9.13 4.18
C THR A 96 -7.74 9.00 4.35
N PRO A 97 -8.43 8.47 3.32
CA PRO A 97 -9.87 8.23 3.42
C PRO A 97 -10.16 7.30 4.59
N SER A 98 -10.93 7.78 5.56
CA SER A 98 -11.39 6.97 6.68
C SER A 98 -12.71 6.27 6.36
N ILE A 99 -12.88 5.06 6.90
CA ILE A 99 -14.14 4.31 6.78
C ILE A 99 -15.22 5.01 7.59
N THR A 100 -16.26 5.49 6.91
CA THR A 100 -17.48 5.98 7.58
C THR A 100 -18.36 4.82 8.02
N ARG A 101 -19.20 5.04 9.04
CA ARG A 101 -20.16 4.04 9.54
C ARG A 101 -21.04 3.44 8.42
N PRO A 102 -21.66 4.24 7.50
CA PRO A 102 -22.44 3.67 6.39
C PRO A 102 -21.62 2.84 5.42
N PHE A 103 -20.33 3.15 5.26
CA PHE A 103 -19.40 2.42 4.41
C PHE A 103 -19.06 1.05 5.03
N ALA A 104 -18.72 1.02 6.33
CA ALA A 104 -18.49 -0.20 7.10
C ALA A 104 -19.71 -1.13 7.05
N ILE A 105 -20.91 -0.60 7.30
CA ILE A 105 -22.16 -1.36 7.25
C ILE A 105 -22.29 -2.07 5.91
N GLN A 106 -22.09 -1.38 4.79
CA GLN A 106 -22.26 -1.98 3.45
C GLN A 106 -21.29 -3.14 3.21
N MET A 107 -20.01 -2.97 3.51
CA MET A 107 -19.00 -4.01 3.28
C MET A 107 -19.18 -5.21 4.22
N ILE A 108 -19.44 -4.97 5.50
CA ILE A 108 -19.63 -6.04 6.48
C ILE A 108 -20.96 -6.78 6.22
N SER A 109 -22.00 -6.09 5.78
CA SER A 109 -23.25 -6.75 5.34
C SER A 109 -23.02 -7.77 4.21
N ALA A 110 -22.06 -7.51 3.31
CA ALA A 110 -21.71 -8.45 2.26
C ALA A 110 -20.99 -9.70 2.81
N LEU A 111 -20.22 -9.57 3.89
CA LEU A 111 -19.66 -10.72 4.62
C LEU A 111 -20.79 -11.60 5.17
N PHE A 112 -21.70 -11.04 5.97
CA PHE A 112 -22.79 -11.78 6.60
C PHE A 112 -23.65 -12.54 5.58
N ARG A 113 -23.99 -11.89 4.47
CA ARG A 113 -24.76 -12.53 3.39
C ARG A 113 -24.01 -13.71 2.76
N THR A 114 -22.72 -13.55 2.49
CA THR A 114 -21.87 -14.59 1.89
C THR A 114 -21.66 -15.78 2.82
N MET A 115 -21.83 -15.56 4.13
CA MET A 115 -21.79 -16.57 5.19
C MET A 115 -23.15 -17.26 5.41
N GLY A 116 -24.21 -16.84 4.71
CA GLY A 116 -25.55 -17.38 4.92
C GLY A 116 -26.16 -17.05 6.28
N LYS A 117 -25.62 -16.04 7.00
CA LYS A 117 -26.16 -15.67 8.31
C LYS A 117 -27.58 -15.12 8.17
N PRO A 118 -28.55 -15.63 8.96
CA PRO A 118 -29.93 -15.16 8.93
C PRO A 118 -30.02 -13.69 9.36
N LYS A 119 -31.11 -13.01 9.01
CA LYS A 119 -31.41 -11.66 9.50
C LYS A 119 -32.08 -11.72 10.88
N ASP A 120 -31.40 -12.34 11.83
CA ASP A 120 -31.85 -12.44 13.22
C ASP A 120 -31.23 -11.34 14.10
N THR A 121 -31.66 -11.29 15.36
CA THR A 121 -31.18 -10.34 16.37
C THR A 121 -29.69 -10.49 16.62
N ASP A 122 -29.19 -11.73 16.63
CA ASP A 122 -27.80 -12.03 16.96
C ASP A 122 -26.86 -11.59 15.84
N SER A 123 -27.25 -11.81 14.58
CA SER A 123 -26.50 -11.32 13.42
C SER A 123 -26.54 -9.79 13.32
N ALA A 124 -27.67 -9.17 13.67
CA ALA A 124 -27.78 -7.71 13.73
C ALA A 124 -26.90 -7.11 14.84
N ALA A 125 -26.85 -7.74 16.01
CA ALA A 125 -25.98 -7.35 17.12
C ALA A 125 -24.50 -7.46 16.72
N LEU A 126 -24.08 -8.62 16.17
CA LEU A 126 -22.70 -8.81 15.72
C LEU A 126 -22.31 -7.82 14.61
N LEU A 127 -23.22 -7.53 13.67
CA LEU A 127 -22.96 -6.51 12.64
C LEU A 127 -22.73 -5.14 13.28
N ASN A 128 -23.56 -4.77 14.25
CA ASN A 128 -23.42 -3.52 14.96
C ASN A 128 -22.07 -3.45 15.71
N ASP A 129 -21.70 -4.51 16.43
CA ASP A 129 -20.40 -4.58 17.13
C ASP A 129 -19.23 -4.41 16.14
N CYS A 130 -19.31 -5.05 14.98
CA CYS A 130 -18.32 -4.92 13.92
C CYS A 130 -18.28 -3.54 13.28
N VAL A 131 -19.36 -2.76 13.35
CA VAL A 131 -19.42 -1.40 12.82
C VAL A 131 -18.93 -0.39 13.86
N GLU A 132 -19.24 -0.63 15.14
CA GLU A 132 -18.81 0.23 16.25
C GLU A 132 -17.29 0.26 16.43
N MET A 133 -16.55 -0.74 15.91
CA MET A 133 -15.08 -0.68 15.91
C MET A 133 -14.51 0.51 15.12
N PHE A 134 -15.28 1.08 14.19
CA PHE A 134 -14.91 2.24 13.37
C PHE A 134 -15.36 3.57 14.00
N ALA A 135 -15.98 3.54 15.19
CA ALA A 135 -16.33 4.76 15.90
C ALA A 135 -15.04 5.47 16.38
N PRO A 136 -14.97 6.82 16.34
CA PRO A 136 -13.77 7.57 16.71
C PRO A 136 -13.19 7.25 18.10
N GLY A 137 -14.04 6.83 19.05
CA GLY A 137 -13.64 6.47 20.41
C GLY A 137 -13.22 5.01 20.61
N SER A 138 -13.44 4.11 19.65
CA SER A 138 -13.17 2.67 19.81
C SER A 138 -11.68 2.37 19.99
N ASP A 139 -10.83 3.08 19.25
CA ASP A 139 -9.38 2.89 19.33
C ASP A 139 -8.82 3.43 20.65
N ALA A 140 -9.30 4.60 21.11
CA ALA A 140 -8.91 5.17 22.40
C ALA A 140 -9.29 4.26 23.58
N ILE A 141 -10.49 3.63 23.53
CA ILE A 141 -10.91 2.64 24.53
C ILE A 141 -10.00 1.41 24.48
N GLY A 142 -9.70 0.90 23.28
CA GLY A 142 -8.82 -0.26 23.11
C GLY A 142 -7.43 -0.03 23.69
N GLU A 143 -6.85 1.14 23.41
CA GLU A 143 -5.54 1.53 23.92
C GLU A 143 -5.54 1.73 25.44
N ALA A 144 -6.51 2.48 25.98
CA ALA A 144 -6.60 2.75 27.41
C ALA A 144 -6.86 1.48 28.24
N THR A 145 -7.59 0.51 27.69
CA THR A 145 -7.95 -0.74 28.40
C THR A 145 -7.00 -1.90 28.12
N GLY A 146 -6.17 -1.81 27.07
CA GLY A 146 -5.33 -2.91 26.59
C GLY A 146 -6.12 -4.10 26.00
N LEU A 147 -7.45 -3.99 25.87
CA LEU A 147 -8.31 -5.10 25.44
C LEU A 147 -8.16 -5.41 23.95
N TRP A 148 -7.86 -4.41 23.13
CA TRP A 148 -7.58 -4.58 21.71
C TRP A 148 -6.65 -3.50 21.17
N LYS A 149 -5.91 -3.85 20.10
CA LYS A 149 -5.09 -2.88 19.36
C LYS A 149 -5.99 -2.04 18.44
N PRO A 150 -5.69 -0.74 18.27
CA PRO A 150 -6.36 0.12 17.29
C PRO A 150 -6.40 -0.52 15.90
N VAL A 151 -7.54 -0.41 15.23
CA VAL A 151 -7.70 -0.95 13.88
C VAL A 151 -7.55 0.16 12.86
N ARG A 152 -6.78 -0.10 11.79
CA ARG A 152 -6.57 0.91 10.75
C ARG A 152 -7.81 1.01 9.85
N ASN A 153 -8.33 2.23 9.73
CA ASN A 153 -9.62 2.52 9.11
C ASN A 153 -9.52 2.82 7.60
N HIS A 154 -8.58 2.19 6.88
CA HIS A 154 -8.45 2.39 5.44
C HIS A 154 -9.37 1.42 4.66
N PRO A 155 -10.18 1.89 3.68
CA PRO A 155 -11.15 1.07 2.93
C PRO A 155 -10.56 -0.22 2.32
N VAL A 156 -9.36 -0.13 1.75
CA VAL A 156 -8.65 -1.29 1.17
C VAL A 156 -8.39 -2.39 2.21
N ILE A 157 -8.05 -2.02 3.45
CA ILE A 157 -7.80 -2.98 4.53
C ILE A 157 -9.08 -3.73 4.89
N LEU A 158 -10.20 -3.02 5.04
CA LEU A 158 -11.49 -3.65 5.30
C LEU A 158 -11.92 -4.54 4.11
N ALA A 159 -11.72 -4.10 2.88
CA ALA A 159 -12.06 -4.87 1.68
C ALA A 159 -11.30 -6.20 1.64
N LEU A 160 -9.97 -6.15 1.83
CA LEU A 160 -9.12 -7.34 1.88
C LEU A 160 -9.50 -8.28 3.04
N ALA A 161 -9.78 -7.73 4.23
CA ALA A 161 -10.19 -8.50 5.39
C ALA A 161 -11.52 -9.24 5.15
N VAL A 162 -12.53 -8.52 4.64
CA VAL A 162 -13.84 -9.11 4.30
C VAL A 162 -13.68 -10.20 3.24
N THR A 163 -12.92 -9.96 2.17
CA THR A 163 -12.68 -10.98 1.13
C THR A 163 -11.96 -12.21 1.70
N SER A 164 -11.02 -12.01 2.63
CA SER A 164 -10.34 -13.12 3.32
C SER A 164 -11.33 -13.98 4.11
N LEU A 165 -12.16 -13.36 4.95
CA LEU A 165 -13.17 -14.04 5.77
C LEU A 165 -14.25 -14.72 4.91
N GLN A 166 -14.66 -14.10 3.80
CA GLN A 166 -15.59 -14.71 2.84
C GLN A 166 -15.02 -15.98 2.20
N ARG A 167 -13.71 -16.05 2.01
CA ARG A 167 -13.01 -17.22 1.45
C ARG A 167 -12.86 -18.33 2.50
N THR A 168 -12.52 -18.00 3.74
CA THR A 168 -12.35 -18.99 4.81
C THR A 168 -13.70 -19.54 5.32
N LYS A 169 -14.80 -18.84 5.06
CA LYS A 169 -16.15 -19.21 5.55
C LYS A 169 -16.22 -19.32 7.07
N VAL A 170 -15.34 -18.62 7.79
CA VAL A 170 -15.34 -18.52 9.25
C VAL A 170 -15.53 -17.06 9.61
N PHE A 171 -16.66 -16.76 10.25
CA PHE A 171 -16.93 -15.44 10.80
C PHE A 171 -17.92 -15.53 11.97
N THR A 172 -17.42 -15.47 13.20
CA THR A 172 -18.19 -15.66 14.43
C THR A 172 -18.15 -14.45 15.35
N SER A 173 -17.15 -13.57 15.24
CA SER A 173 -16.94 -12.49 16.20
C SER A 173 -16.31 -11.23 15.58
N GLN A 174 -16.47 -10.10 16.26
CA GLN A 174 -15.77 -8.85 15.95
C GLN A 174 -14.23 -9.03 16.00
N ALA A 175 -13.72 -9.86 16.92
CA ALA A 175 -12.30 -10.12 17.08
C ALA A 175 -11.68 -10.75 15.82
N GLU A 176 -12.40 -11.65 15.14
CA GLU A 176 -11.95 -12.22 13.86
C GLU A 176 -11.85 -11.16 12.76
N LEU A 177 -12.78 -10.20 12.71
CA LEU A 177 -12.69 -9.07 11.78
C LEU A 177 -11.46 -8.20 12.07
N ARG A 178 -11.23 -7.88 13.35
CA ARG A 178 -10.03 -7.12 13.77
C ARG A 178 -8.74 -7.85 13.37
N SER A 179 -8.65 -9.16 13.61
CA SER A 179 -7.50 -9.98 13.23
C SER A 179 -7.30 -9.97 11.71
N ALA A 180 -8.37 -10.20 10.93
CA ALA A 180 -8.30 -10.19 9.48
C ALA A 180 -7.85 -8.83 8.92
N MET A 181 -8.29 -7.72 9.53
CA MET A 181 -7.82 -6.37 9.18
C MET A 181 -6.35 -6.15 9.53
N GLN A 182 -5.88 -6.64 10.67
CA GLN A 182 -4.46 -6.58 11.02
C GLN A 182 -3.59 -7.36 10.04
N ASP A 183 -4.02 -8.55 9.64
CA ASP A 183 -3.28 -9.38 8.69
C ASP A 183 -3.31 -8.77 7.27
N ALA A 184 -4.45 -8.21 6.86
CA ALA A 184 -4.54 -7.44 5.62
C ALA A 184 -3.58 -6.24 5.63
N ARG A 185 -3.50 -5.50 6.74
CA ARG A 185 -2.55 -4.39 6.90
C ARG A 185 -1.11 -4.88 6.82
N LYS A 186 -0.75 -5.90 7.60
CA LYS A 186 0.61 -6.47 7.58
C LYS A 186 0.98 -6.84 6.14
N ARG A 187 0.10 -7.53 5.43
CA ARG A 187 0.32 -7.88 4.03
C ARG A 187 0.60 -6.67 3.15
N VAL A 188 -0.19 -5.59 3.26
CA VAL A 188 0.05 -4.36 2.49
C VAL A 188 1.37 -3.70 2.87
N LEU A 189 1.70 -3.67 4.17
CA LEU A 189 2.97 -3.15 4.67
C LEU A 189 4.16 -3.91 4.07
N TRP A 190 4.14 -5.25 4.09
CA TRP A 190 5.17 -6.08 3.47
C TRP A 190 5.30 -5.81 1.97
N LEU A 191 4.18 -5.63 1.26
CA LEU A 191 4.18 -5.31 -0.17
C LEU A 191 4.79 -3.93 -0.45
N ALA A 192 4.46 -2.92 0.36
CA ALA A 192 5.07 -1.60 0.24
C ALA A 192 6.59 -1.66 0.47
N GLU A 193 7.02 -2.38 1.51
CA GLU A 193 8.43 -2.59 1.84
C GLU A 193 9.18 -3.36 0.72
N ASP A 194 8.55 -4.38 0.13
CA ASP A 194 9.12 -5.11 -1.01
C ASP A 194 9.30 -4.20 -2.23
N ALA A 195 8.35 -3.30 -2.50
CA ALA A 195 8.49 -2.29 -3.57
C ALA A 195 9.60 -1.28 -3.25
N LYS A 196 9.73 -0.85 -1.99
CA LYS A 196 10.79 0.05 -1.52
C LYS A 196 12.18 -0.58 -1.72
N ARG A 197 12.38 -1.80 -1.23
CA ARG A 197 13.65 -2.54 -1.38
C ARG A 197 14.02 -2.79 -2.83
N TRP A 198 13.03 -3.03 -3.67
CA TRP A 198 13.24 -3.14 -5.12
C TRP A 198 13.77 -1.83 -5.69
N LEU A 199 13.21 -0.67 -5.30
CA LEU A 199 13.70 0.64 -5.75
C LEU A 199 15.10 0.93 -5.20
N GLU A 200 15.37 0.63 -3.93
CA GLU A 200 16.70 0.76 -3.32
C GLU A 200 17.76 -0.04 -4.09
N LEU A 201 17.46 -1.28 -4.46
CA LEU A 201 18.38 -2.10 -5.24
C LEU A 201 18.63 -1.53 -6.66
N LEU A 202 17.59 -0.97 -7.29
CA LEU A 202 17.76 -0.25 -8.55
C LEU A 202 18.65 0.99 -8.35
N ARG A 203 18.42 1.79 -7.31
CA ARG A 203 19.25 2.97 -7.00
C ARG A 203 20.71 2.59 -6.80
N ASN A 204 21.00 1.52 -6.08
CA ASN A 204 22.36 1.03 -5.87
C ASN A 204 22.99 0.56 -7.20
N SER A 205 22.23 -0.19 -8.00
CA SER A 205 22.69 -0.65 -9.31
C SER A 205 22.97 0.53 -10.25
N ASP A 206 22.10 1.53 -10.21
CA ASP A 206 22.22 2.77 -10.98
C ASP A 206 23.46 3.58 -10.58
N ARG A 207 23.71 3.74 -9.27
CA ARG A 207 24.93 4.38 -8.73
C ARG A 207 26.21 3.67 -9.20
N VAL A 208 26.25 2.33 -9.14
CA VAL A 208 27.42 1.57 -9.62
C VAL A 208 27.65 1.78 -11.12
N LEU A 209 26.59 1.81 -11.93
CA LEU A 209 26.73 2.06 -13.37
C LEU A 209 27.18 3.48 -13.65
N PHE A 210 26.61 4.47 -12.96
CA PHE A 210 27.00 5.86 -13.10
C PHE A 210 28.50 6.04 -12.85
N GLU A 211 29.02 5.43 -11.78
CA GLU A 211 30.42 5.56 -11.35
C GLU A 211 31.40 4.77 -12.23
N HIS A 212 31.05 3.53 -12.60
CA HIS A 212 32.00 2.58 -13.20
C HIS A 212 31.76 2.28 -14.68
N ASP A 213 30.60 2.66 -15.24
CA ASP A 213 30.25 2.46 -16.65
C ASP A 213 29.27 3.54 -17.15
N ARG A 214 29.75 4.79 -17.09
CA ARG A 214 29.00 5.97 -17.49
C ARG A 214 28.37 5.86 -18.89
N PRO A 215 29.05 5.37 -19.93
CA PRO A 215 28.45 5.24 -21.26
C PRO A 215 27.24 4.30 -21.30
N ALA A 216 27.28 3.17 -20.57
CA ALA A 216 26.14 2.27 -20.49
C ALA A 216 24.97 2.89 -19.72
N TRP A 217 25.26 3.65 -18.66
CA TRP A 217 24.26 4.42 -17.91
C TRP A 217 23.55 5.43 -18.84
N ASP A 218 24.30 6.28 -19.54
CA ASP A 218 23.75 7.27 -20.47
C ASP A 218 22.89 6.62 -21.56
N LEU A 219 23.36 5.49 -22.13
CA LEU A 219 22.60 4.76 -23.14
C LEU A 219 21.29 4.21 -22.59
N ALA A 220 21.27 3.68 -21.37
CA ALA A 220 20.05 3.17 -20.75
C ALA A 220 19.01 4.29 -20.58
N TYR A 221 19.43 5.46 -20.09
CA TYR A 221 18.52 6.59 -19.89
C TYR A 221 18.07 7.26 -21.18
N ARG A 222 18.82 7.13 -22.29
CA ARG A 222 18.33 7.52 -23.62
C ARG A 222 17.10 6.71 -24.07
N ASN A 223 16.93 5.49 -23.55
CA ASN A 223 15.91 4.55 -24.01
C ASN A 223 14.68 4.45 -23.08
N VAL A 224 14.58 5.26 -22.02
CA VAL A 224 13.42 5.27 -21.11
C VAL A 224 12.64 6.58 -21.19
N GLY A 225 11.41 6.61 -20.69
CA GLY A 225 10.57 7.80 -20.64
C GLY A 225 11.00 8.80 -19.57
N ALA A 226 10.51 10.05 -19.67
CA ALA A 226 10.80 11.10 -18.68
C ALA A 226 10.24 10.76 -17.29
N ASP A 227 9.15 9.99 -17.21
CA ASP A 227 8.57 9.46 -15.98
C ASP A 227 9.54 8.56 -15.21
N VAL A 228 10.33 7.74 -15.91
CA VAL A 228 11.40 6.92 -15.32
C VAL A 228 12.53 7.79 -14.80
N VAL A 229 12.91 8.84 -15.54
CA VAL A 229 13.93 9.80 -15.09
C VAL A 229 13.49 10.48 -13.81
N THR A 230 12.26 11.01 -13.78
CA THR A 230 11.66 11.62 -12.57
C THR A 230 11.59 10.64 -11.42
N ALA A 231 11.12 9.41 -11.65
CA ALA A 231 11.05 8.40 -10.60
C ALA A 231 12.42 7.99 -10.04
N MET A 232 13.50 8.13 -10.82
CA MET A 232 14.87 7.91 -10.33
C MET A 232 15.42 9.14 -9.61
N GLN A 233 15.06 10.35 -10.06
CA GLN A 233 15.47 11.62 -9.48
C GLN A 233 14.79 11.89 -8.13
N ASP A 234 13.47 11.70 -8.00
CA ASP A 234 12.69 11.81 -6.73
C ASP A 234 13.19 10.86 -5.63
N SER A 235 14.07 9.95 -6.03
CA SER A 235 14.57 8.81 -5.29
C SER A 235 16.05 8.96 -4.93
N ASP A 236 16.72 9.92 -5.58
CA ASP A 236 18.06 10.38 -5.27
C ASP A 236 17.87 11.55 -4.30
N GLU A 237 18.09 11.29 -3.00
CA GLU A 237 18.05 12.31 -1.97
C GLU A 237 18.90 13.51 -2.43
N ALA A 238 18.26 14.66 -2.64
CA ALA A 238 18.96 15.92 -2.59
C ALA A 238 19.25 16.18 -1.11
N GLY A 239 20.33 15.59 -0.59
CA GLY A 239 20.84 15.81 0.77
C GLY A 239 19.75 15.94 1.84
N ASP A 240 19.14 14.82 2.25
CA ASP A 240 18.15 14.78 3.34
C ASP A 240 18.82 14.77 4.74
N ASP A 241 20.01 15.38 4.86
CA ASP A 241 20.48 15.82 6.16
C ASP A 241 19.83 17.18 6.42
N GLU A 242 18.77 17.18 7.23
CA GLU A 242 17.99 18.37 7.65
C GLU A 242 18.85 19.52 8.26
N ASP A 243 20.17 19.34 8.38
CA ASP A 243 21.13 20.30 8.91
C ASP A 243 21.99 21.00 7.84
N ASP A 244 21.91 20.67 6.56
CA ASP A 244 22.78 21.29 5.53
C ASP A 244 22.01 21.67 4.25
N GLU A 245 21.25 22.76 4.32
CA GLU A 245 20.54 23.41 3.19
C GLU A 245 21.46 23.83 2.01
N ASN A 246 22.76 23.50 2.04
CA ASN A 246 23.77 23.90 1.07
C ASN A 246 24.51 22.74 0.39
N GLU A 247 24.14 21.48 0.59
CA GLU A 247 24.78 20.41 -0.18
C GLU A 247 24.43 20.51 -1.67
N PRO A 248 25.43 20.58 -2.58
CA PRO A 248 25.17 20.62 -3.99
C PRO A 248 24.55 19.28 -4.43
N ALA A 249 23.53 19.36 -5.29
CA ALA A 249 22.90 18.18 -5.85
C ALA A 249 23.94 17.22 -6.44
N SER A 250 23.78 15.92 -6.18
CA SER A 250 24.75 14.92 -6.61
C SER A 250 24.98 15.00 -8.14
N PRO A 251 26.19 14.68 -8.65
CA PRO A 251 26.44 14.64 -10.09
C PRO A 251 25.44 13.75 -10.86
N ARG A 252 24.89 12.74 -10.18
CA ARG A 252 23.84 11.88 -10.70
C ARG A 252 22.50 12.57 -10.79
N TRP A 253 22.09 13.26 -9.75
CA TRP A 253 20.87 14.07 -9.75
C TRP A 253 20.91 15.12 -10.86
N LEU A 254 22.02 15.84 -11.01
CA LEU A 254 22.20 16.85 -12.08
C LEU A 254 22.11 16.24 -13.48
N ALA A 255 22.68 15.05 -13.68
CA ALA A 255 22.58 14.32 -14.94
C ALA A 255 21.13 13.90 -15.25
N LEU A 256 20.40 13.41 -14.25
CA LEU A 256 18.98 13.06 -14.39
C LEU A 256 18.13 14.30 -14.69
N GLU A 257 18.38 15.42 -14.01
CA GLU A 257 17.68 16.69 -14.25
C GLU A 257 17.89 17.20 -15.69
N ALA A 258 19.14 17.17 -16.18
CA ALA A 258 19.43 17.55 -17.57
C ALA A 258 18.69 16.65 -18.59
N MET A 259 18.60 15.34 -18.31
CA MET A 259 17.83 14.40 -19.13
C MET A 259 16.33 14.64 -19.08
N ARG A 260 15.81 15.08 -17.92
CA ARG A 260 14.39 15.44 -17.77
C ARG A 260 14.06 16.70 -18.56
N LEU A 261 14.85 17.76 -18.42
CA LEU A 261 14.63 19.04 -19.10
C LEU A 261 14.71 18.93 -20.62
N THR A 262 15.63 18.10 -21.14
CA THR A 262 15.75 17.86 -22.59
C THR A 262 14.57 17.10 -23.20
N ARG A 263 13.72 16.46 -22.38
CA ARG A 263 12.60 15.63 -22.83
C ARG A 263 11.22 16.23 -22.54
N GLY A 264 11.13 17.20 -21.65
CA GLY A 264 9.88 17.90 -21.32
C GLY A 264 9.57 19.11 -22.20
N GLY A 265 10.41 19.38 -23.20
CA GLY A 265 10.29 20.52 -24.12
C GLY A 265 9.63 20.22 -25.47
N ASP A 266 9.23 18.98 -25.72
CA ASP A 266 8.48 18.53 -26.92
C ASP A 266 7.02 18.18 -26.55
#